data_AF-A0A7S3FPK9-F1
#
_entry.id   AF-A0A7S3FPK9-F1
#
_cell.length_a   1.000
_cell.length_b   1.000
_cell.length_c   1.000
_cell.angle_alpha   90.00
_cell.angle_beta   90.00
_cell.angle_gamma   90.00
#
_symmetry.space_group_name_H-M   'P 1'
#
loop_
_entity.id
_entity.type
_entity.pdbx_description
1 polymer ?
#
loop_
_entity_poly.entity_id
_entity_poly.type
_entity_poly.pdbx_seq_one_letter_code
_entity_poly.pdbx_strand_id
1 'polypeptide(L)'
;MALARRVKRRPRADGTAPSASREERPRATAKLTTWSALFLVAMALLCSASLSLWLWQQQGVVGASWRERAGTPIPAWVESEEPIVSVGLIADLQYADRPDGYRVGSRRHYRNSLRVLRSARESWLRSNVSHVVVLGDNVDRSCREAHFGGDPSRALSEVLLGFEGLRPHFVLGNHDVESFIGPSRPHLLRALGLESPHYAFRPAPGLKLIVLDTYEVSTYSAGARGEEAMAVLGRKRETSGTAALKGPGNLRGLDRRFNALGGALGGNQTDWLRRELQESDRLGERVVVFSHVPVSPRAVSLRCGTLCLSWDHDEVLGLLREHGCVKAFFAGHDHAGGYHAEDLWGPRLRTGATVAGERRI
;
A
#
# COMPACT_ATOMS: atom_id res chain seq x y z
N MET A 1 56.33 -84.23 -51.44
CA MET A 1 55.88 -85.52 -50.85
C MET A 1 55.27 -85.24 -49.49
N ALA A 2 54.04 -85.72 -49.27
CA ALA A 2 53.41 -86.18 -47.99
C ALA A 2 53.64 -85.35 -46.69
N LEU A 3 52.69 -85.11 -45.78
CA LEU A 3 51.32 -85.56 -45.55
C LEU A 3 50.68 -84.66 -44.47
N ALA A 4 49.40 -84.34 -44.66
CA ALA A 4 48.28 -84.18 -43.70
C ALA A 4 48.46 -83.68 -42.25
N ARG A 5 47.55 -82.78 -41.83
CA ARG A 5 46.42 -83.16 -40.94
C ARG A 5 45.25 -82.17 -41.00
N ARG A 6 44.04 -82.76 -41.11
CA ARG A 6 42.70 -82.14 -41.12
C ARG A 6 42.27 -81.69 -39.71
N VAL A 7 41.37 -80.70 -39.62
CA VAL A 7 40.04 -80.85 -38.96
C VAL A 7 39.01 -79.93 -39.65
N LYS A 8 37.82 -80.48 -39.93
CA LYS A 8 36.59 -79.83 -40.44
C LYS A 8 35.60 -79.61 -39.29
N ARG A 9 34.77 -78.55 -39.32
CA ARG A 9 33.30 -78.56 -39.04
C ARG A 9 32.60 -77.19 -39.27
N ARG A 10 32.04 -77.02 -40.48
CA ARG A 10 30.63 -76.75 -40.95
C ARG A 10 29.53 -76.13 -40.02
N PRO A 11 28.36 -75.65 -40.54
CA PRO A 11 27.97 -74.22 -40.66
C PRO A 11 26.52 -73.87 -40.19
N ARG A 12 26.06 -72.61 -40.37
CA ARG A 12 24.64 -72.16 -40.51
C ARG A 12 24.65 -70.88 -41.39
N ALA A 13 23.99 -70.79 -42.56
CA ALA A 13 22.54 -70.61 -42.85
C ALA A 13 21.99 -69.33 -42.17
N ASP A 14 21.34 -68.34 -42.81
CA ASP A 14 20.66 -68.24 -44.11
C ASP A 14 20.49 -66.76 -44.51
N GLY A 15 20.23 -66.53 -45.80
CA GLY A 15 19.22 -65.56 -46.26
C GLY A 15 19.68 -64.13 -46.55
N THR A 16 19.75 -63.77 -47.83
CA THR A 16 18.98 -62.65 -48.42
C THR A 16 19.41 -62.37 -49.88
N ALA A 17 18.41 -62.27 -50.76
CA ALA A 17 18.40 -61.61 -52.07
C ALA A 17 16.91 -61.33 -52.40
N PRO A 18 16.51 -60.51 -53.39
CA PRO A 18 17.24 -59.52 -54.21
C PRO A 18 16.48 -58.19 -54.51
N SER A 19 17.14 -57.27 -55.24
CA SER A 19 16.60 -56.35 -56.29
C SER A 19 15.70 -55.18 -55.86
N ALA A 20 15.62 -54.01 -56.52
CA ALA A 20 16.43 -53.27 -57.49
C ALA A 20 15.79 -51.86 -57.61
N SER A 21 16.55 -50.90 -58.16
CA SER A 21 16.11 -49.72 -58.94
C SER A 21 15.91 -48.34 -58.27
N ARG A 22 16.46 -47.35 -59.01
CA ARG A 22 16.19 -45.90 -59.10
C ARG A 22 16.63 -44.97 -57.95
N GLU A 23 17.77 -44.31 -58.17
CA GLU A 23 18.12 -43.03 -57.53
C GLU A 23 17.33 -41.87 -58.18
N GLU A 24 16.39 -41.31 -57.42
CA GLU A 24 15.87 -39.95 -57.63
C GLU A 24 16.40 -39.04 -56.51
N ARG A 25 16.95 -37.88 -56.87
CA ARG A 25 17.37 -36.84 -55.90
C ARG A 25 16.15 -36.25 -55.20
N PRO A 26 16.12 -36.11 -53.86
CA PRO A 26 15.02 -35.44 -53.19
C PRO A 26 15.16 -33.91 -53.30
N ARG A 27 14.10 -33.26 -53.81
CA ARG A 27 13.84 -31.82 -53.66
C ARG A 27 13.58 -31.54 -52.17
N ALA A 28 14.39 -30.67 -51.56
CA ALA A 28 14.13 -30.14 -50.23
C ALA A 28 12.99 -29.12 -50.28
N THR A 29 11.76 -29.56 -49.99
CA THR A 29 10.60 -28.68 -49.77
C THR A 29 10.25 -28.60 -48.29
N ALA A 30 10.37 -27.38 -47.76
CA ALA A 30 9.63 -26.79 -46.65
C ALA A 30 9.37 -27.64 -45.38
N LYS A 31 10.28 -27.58 -44.41
CA LYS A 31 9.99 -27.76 -42.96
C LYS A 31 10.38 -26.51 -42.17
N LEU A 32 9.96 -25.35 -42.65
CA LEU A 32 10.33 -24.03 -42.13
C LEU A 32 9.09 -23.20 -41.79
N THR A 33 8.03 -23.81 -41.22
CA THR A 33 6.71 -23.13 -41.17
C THR A 33 5.95 -23.18 -39.83
N THR A 34 6.53 -23.68 -38.74
CA THR A 34 5.87 -23.55 -37.41
C THR A 34 6.77 -22.91 -36.36
N TRP A 35 8.02 -23.35 -36.23
CA TRP A 35 8.97 -22.78 -35.26
C TRP A 35 9.36 -21.33 -35.61
N SER A 36 9.52 -21.02 -36.89
CA SER A 36 9.78 -19.67 -37.39
C SER A 36 8.61 -18.72 -37.12
N ALA A 37 7.37 -19.22 -37.28
CA ALA A 37 6.16 -18.43 -37.00
C ALA A 37 5.97 -18.18 -35.50
N LEU A 38 6.16 -19.21 -34.66
CA LEU A 38 6.12 -19.09 -33.19
C LEU A 38 7.19 -18.14 -32.66
N PHE A 39 8.41 -18.21 -33.21
CA PHE A 39 9.50 -17.30 -32.86
C PHE A 39 9.18 -15.85 -33.23
N LEU A 40 8.61 -15.60 -34.41
CA LEU A 40 8.20 -14.26 -34.85
C LEU A 40 7.06 -13.69 -33.99
N VAL A 41 6.09 -14.52 -33.59
CA VAL A 41 5.01 -14.11 -32.68
C VAL A 41 5.56 -13.77 -31.29
N ALA A 42 6.45 -14.60 -30.74
CA ALA A 42 7.09 -14.33 -29.45
C ALA A 42 7.91 -13.03 -29.47
N MET A 43 8.67 -12.81 -30.56
CA MET A 43 9.41 -11.56 -30.79
C MET A 43 8.49 -10.35 -30.90
N ALA A 44 7.37 -10.46 -31.62
CA ALA A 44 6.40 -9.38 -31.74
C ALA A 44 5.75 -9.04 -30.39
N LEU A 45 5.43 -10.05 -29.57
CA LEU A 45 4.88 -9.85 -28.21
C LEU A 45 5.91 -9.21 -27.27
N LEU A 46 7.18 -9.62 -27.34
CA LEU A 46 8.26 -9.03 -26.55
C LEU A 46 8.54 -7.58 -26.98
N CYS A 47 8.56 -7.29 -28.27
CA CYS A 47 8.69 -5.93 -28.79
C CYS A 47 7.49 -5.06 -28.41
N SER A 48 6.26 -5.59 -28.48
CA SER A 48 5.05 -4.88 -28.05
C SER A 48 5.05 -4.58 -26.56
N ALA A 49 5.44 -5.55 -25.72
CA ALA A 49 5.56 -5.36 -24.28
C ALA A 49 6.67 -4.33 -23.95
N SER A 50 7.81 -4.40 -24.62
CA SER A 50 8.93 -3.48 -24.44
C SER A 50 8.60 -2.07 -24.91
N LEU A 51 7.89 -1.92 -26.04
CA LEU A 51 7.40 -0.65 -26.54
C LEU A 51 6.32 -0.07 -25.62
N SER A 52 5.43 -0.89 -25.09
CA SER A 52 4.41 -0.46 -24.12
C SER A 52 5.05 0.01 -22.81
N LEU A 53 6.06 -0.70 -22.30
CA LEU A 53 6.85 -0.31 -21.13
C LEU A 53 7.65 0.97 -21.38
N TRP A 54 8.23 1.11 -22.56
CA TRP A 54 8.96 2.31 -22.96
C TRP A 54 8.03 3.51 -23.11
N LEU A 55 6.89 3.38 -23.79
CA LEU A 55 5.85 4.41 -23.88
C LEU A 55 5.31 4.79 -22.50
N TRP A 56 5.12 3.81 -21.61
CA TRP A 56 4.73 4.04 -20.21
C TRP A 56 5.80 4.81 -19.42
N GLN A 57 7.09 4.56 -19.68
CA GLN A 57 8.19 5.32 -19.07
C GLN A 57 8.36 6.72 -19.67
N GLN A 58 8.04 6.93 -20.96
CA GLN A 58 8.12 8.23 -21.64
C GLN A 58 6.95 9.15 -21.30
N GLN A 59 5.81 8.62 -20.86
CA GLN A 59 4.71 9.41 -20.29
C GLN A 59 5.04 9.88 -18.87
N GLY A 60 6.20 10.55 -18.70
CA GLY A 60 6.71 11.01 -17.41
C GLY A 60 5.57 11.49 -16.52
N VAL A 61 5.54 10.99 -15.28
CA VAL A 61 4.40 11.11 -14.36
C VAL A 61 4.11 12.59 -14.06
N VAL A 62 3.42 13.25 -14.98
CA VAL A 62 2.47 14.31 -14.68
C VAL A 62 1.39 13.57 -13.90
N GLY A 63 1.06 14.06 -12.70
CA GLY A 63 0.13 13.41 -11.79
C GLY A 63 -1.26 13.28 -12.40
N ALA A 64 -1.47 12.27 -13.25
CA ALA A 64 -2.78 11.86 -13.70
C ALA A 64 -3.48 11.34 -12.46
N SER A 65 -4.44 12.13 -11.98
CA SER A 65 -5.32 11.73 -10.91
C SER A 65 -5.90 10.35 -11.24
N TRP A 66 -6.17 9.51 -10.25
CA TRP A 66 -6.86 8.23 -10.44
C TRP A 66 -8.18 8.40 -11.27
N ARG A 67 -8.71 9.62 -11.33
CA ARG A 67 -9.90 10.07 -12.07
C ARG A 67 -9.73 9.98 -13.60
N GLU A 68 -8.55 10.28 -14.13
CA GLU A 68 -8.29 10.25 -15.59
C GLU A 68 -8.13 8.82 -16.11
N ARG A 69 -7.72 7.88 -15.26
CA ARG A 69 -7.46 6.49 -15.64
C ARG A 69 -8.71 5.60 -15.60
N ALA A 70 -9.75 5.98 -14.84
CA ALA A 70 -10.90 5.12 -14.58
C ALA A 70 -12.18 5.54 -15.34
N GLY A 71 -12.19 6.65 -16.08
CA GLY A 71 -13.36 7.12 -16.83
C GLY A 71 -14.63 7.28 -15.96
N THR A 72 -14.47 7.42 -14.64
CA THR A 72 -15.59 7.48 -13.71
C THR A 72 -16.16 8.90 -13.78
N PRO A 73 -17.39 9.10 -14.28
CA PRO A 73 -17.97 10.43 -14.36
C PRO A 73 -18.07 11.04 -12.97
N ILE A 74 -17.77 12.33 -12.87
CA ILE A 74 -17.96 13.11 -11.65
C ILE A 74 -19.46 13.02 -11.31
N PRO A 75 -19.84 12.54 -10.12
CA PRO A 75 -21.24 12.58 -9.73
C PRO A 75 -21.72 14.03 -9.80
N ALA A 76 -22.84 14.30 -10.49
CA ALA A 76 -23.30 15.66 -10.79
C ALA A 76 -23.41 16.60 -9.57
N TRP A 77 -23.59 16.04 -8.36
CA TRP A 77 -23.61 16.80 -7.10
C TRP A 77 -22.25 17.37 -6.68
N VAL A 78 -21.13 16.84 -7.18
CA VAL A 78 -19.79 17.39 -6.96
C VAL A 78 -19.56 18.65 -7.81
N GLU A 79 -20.27 18.79 -8.93
CA GLU A 79 -20.17 19.97 -9.81
C GLU A 79 -21.15 21.08 -9.42
N SER A 80 -22.19 20.79 -8.63
CA SER A 80 -23.29 21.72 -8.38
C SER A 80 -23.27 22.42 -7.01
N GLU A 81 -22.47 21.96 -6.04
CA GLU A 81 -22.45 22.53 -4.69
C GLU A 81 -21.04 22.92 -4.24
N GLU A 82 -20.90 24.10 -3.63
CA GLU A 82 -19.65 24.48 -2.96
C GLU A 82 -19.36 23.51 -1.80
N PRO A 83 -18.13 22.98 -1.68
CA PRO A 83 -17.80 22.02 -0.64
C PRO A 83 -17.81 22.69 0.74
N ILE A 84 -18.45 22.06 1.72
CA ILE A 84 -18.43 22.50 3.13
C ILE A 84 -16.97 22.56 3.66
N VAL A 85 -16.16 21.58 3.28
CA VAL A 85 -14.74 21.46 3.61
C VAL A 85 -14.03 20.78 2.44
N SER A 86 -12.85 21.30 2.08
CA SER A 86 -11.94 20.70 1.11
C SER A 86 -10.69 20.18 1.82
N VAL A 87 -10.42 18.87 1.71
CA VAL A 87 -9.29 18.21 2.39
C VAL A 87 -8.29 17.67 1.36
N GLY A 88 -7.04 18.12 1.44
CA GLY A 88 -5.92 17.54 0.71
C GLY A 88 -5.43 16.27 1.41
N LEU A 89 -5.02 15.25 0.65
CA LEU A 89 -4.53 13.99 1.19
C LEU A 89 -3.21 13.60 0.54
N ILE A 90 -2.25 13.19 1.36
CA ILE A 90 -0.97 12.61 0.92
C ILE A 90 -0.50 11.57 1.95
N ALA A 91 0.22 10.56 1.49
CA ALA A 91 0.68 9.44 2.31
C ALA A 91 2.12 9.06 1.92
N ASP A 92 2.84 8.46 2.87
CA ASP A 92 4.08 7.72 2.62
C ASP A 92 5.13 8.53 1.83
N LEU A 93 5.32 9.81 2.22
CA LEU A 93 6.33 10.69 1.63
C LEU A 93 7.72 10.08 1.72
N GLN A 94 8.02 9.45 2.86
CA GLN A 94 9.26 8.74 3.18
C GLN A 94 10.49 9.50 2.68
N TYR A 95 10.55 10.80 2.96
CA TYR A 95 11.65 11.63 2.50
C TYR A 95 12.97 11.22 3.15
N ALA A 96 14.02 11.17 2.33
CA ALA A 96 15.40 11.09 2.79
C ALA A 96 16.31 11.72 1.72
N ASP A 97 17.35 12.43 2.15
CA ASP A 97 18.38 12.96 1.26
C ASP A 97 19.36 11.84 0.84
N ARG A 98 18.87 10.91 0.02
CA ARG A 98 19.65 9.79 -0.51
C ARG A 98 19.25 9.45 -1.95
N PRO A 99 20.11 8.76 -2.70
CA PRO A 99 19.75 8.22 -4.02
C PRO A 99 18.56 7.26 -3.93
N ASP A 100 17.81 7.17 -5.03
CA ASP A 100 16.78 6.16 -5.22
C ASP A 100 17.28 4.77 -4.85
N GLY A 101 16.39 3.95 -4.29
CA GLY A 101 16.74 2.58 -3.89
C GLY A 101 15.61 1.60 -4.17
N TYR A 102 15.94 0.31 -4.10
CA TYR A 102 14.94 -0.75 -4.12
C TYR A 102 14.75 -1.28 -2.70
N ARG A 103 13.50 -1.38 -2.25
CA ARG A 103 13.13 -2.09 -1.02
C ARG A 103 11.91 -2.97 -1.31
N VAL A 104 11.96 -4.24 -0.90
CA VAL A 104 10.83 -5.19 -0.98
C VAL A 104 10.15 -5.17 -2.36
N GLY A 105 10.96 -5.23 -3.43
CA GLY A 105 10.50 -5.28 -4.81
C GLY A 105 9.87 -4.00 -5.37
N SER A 106 9.95 -2.85 -4.70
CA SER A 106 9.53 -1.56 -5.23
C SER A 106 10.68 -0.56 -5.20
N ARG A 107 10.72 0.31 -6.21
CA ARG A 107 11.63 1.43 -6.26
C ARG A 107 11.09 2.55 -5.37
N ARG A 108 11.94 3.10 -4.50
CA ARG A 108 11.67 4.26 -3.66
C ARG A 108 12.43 5.45 -4.20
N HIS A 109 11.73 6.55 -4.44
CA HIS A 109 12.27 7.79 -4.98
C HIS A 109 12.41 8.84 -3.88
N TYR A 110 13.35 8.64 -2.95
CA TYR A 110 13.41 9.37 -1.69
C TYR A 110 13.43 10.90 -1.86
N ARG A 111 14.31 11.45 -2.71
CA ARG A 111 14.35 12.90 -2.96
C ARG A 111 13.18 13.43 -3.78
N ASN A 112 12.56 12.57 -4.59
CA ASN A 112 11.44 12.97 -5.42
C ASN A 112 10.18 13.25 -4.60
N SER A 113 10.06 12.70 -3.38
CA SER A 113 8.88 12.94 -2.54
C SER A 113 8.68 14.42 -2.20
N LEU A 114 9.76 15.19 -1.99
CA LEU A 114 9.65 16.65 -1.82
C LEU A 114 9.17 17.36 -3.08
N ARG A 115 9.51 16.86 -4.28
CA ARG A 115 8.99 17.43 -5.54
C ARG A 115 7.50 17.16 -5.66
N VAL A 116 7.07 15.93 -5.36
CA VAL A 116 5.65 15.56 -5.32
C VAL A 116 4.89 16.41 -4.32
N LEU A 117 5.44 16.61 -3.11
CA LEU A 117 4.84 17.44 -2.08
C LEU A 117 4.69 18.90 -2.52
N ARG A 118 5.72 19.48 -3.18
CA ARG A 118 5.62 20.85 -3.72
C ARG A 118 4.51 20.97 -4.76
N SER A 119 4.43 20.04 -5.71
CA SER A 119 3.35 20.03 -6.70
C SER A 119 1.96 19.88 -6.07
N ALA A 120 1.84 19.03 -5.04
CA ALA A 120 0.59 18.86 -4.29
C ALA A 120 0.21 20.15 -3.56
N ARG A 121 1.17 20.78 -2.86
CA ARG A 121 1.00 22.07 -2.18
C ARG A 121 0.49 23.15 -3.13
N GLU A 122 1.15 23.32 -4.27
CA GLU A 122 0.74 24.32 -5.26
C GLU A 122 -0.69 24.07 -5.76
N SER A 123 -1.07 22.81 -5.97
CA SER A 123 -2.43 22.46 -6.35
C SER A 123 -3.43 22.78 -5.24
N TRP A 124 -3.13 22.44 -3.98
CA TRP A 124 -4.02 22.68 -2.85
C TRP A 124 -4.22 24.16 -2.56
N LEU A 125 -3.17 24.98 -2.69
CA LEU A 125 -3.27 26.43 -2.57
C LEU A 125 -4.17 27.02 -3.67
N ARG A 126 -4.01 26.58 -4.93
CA ARG A 126 -4.87 27.02 -6.04
C ARG A 126 -6.32 26.59 -5.88
N SER A 127 -6.56 25.43 -5.26
CA SER A 127 -7.89 24.88 -5.02
C SER A 127 -8.49 25.29 -3.67
N ASN A 128 -7.85 26.21 -2.93
CA ASN A 128 -8.29 26.71 -1.63
C ASN A 128 -8.66 25.58 -0.64
N VAL A 129 -7.79 24.58 -0.54
CA VAL A 129 -7.93 23.48 0.42
C VAL A 129 -7.86 24.01 1.85
N SER A 130 -8.86 23.71 2.68
CA SER A 130 -8.92 24.22 4.06
C SER A 130 -8.04 23.42 5.04
N HIS A 131 -7.86 22.13 4.78
CA HIS A 131 -7.05 21.23 5.60
C HIS A 131 -6.27 20.23 4.74
N VAL A 132 -5.10 19.81 5.20
CA VAL A 132 -4.35 18.71 4.59
C VAL A 132 -4.16 17.62 5.63
N VAL A 133 -4.43 16.37 5.30
CA VAL A 133 -4.11 15.23 6.17
C VAL A 133 -2.95 14.45 5.55
N VAL A 134 -1.91 14.24 6.34
CA VAL A 134 -0.70 13.50 5.98
C VAL A 134 -0.75 12.15 6.67
N LEU A 135 -0.94 11.08 5.91
CA LEU A 135 -1.21 9.73 6.41
C LEU A 135 0.05 8.99 6.87
N GLY A 136 0.97 9.69 7.54
CA GLY A 136 2.19 9.16 8.12
C GLY A 136 3.29 8.83 7.13
N ASP A 137 4.39 8.32 7.69
CA ASP A 137 5.63 8.00 7.01
C ASP A 137 6.20 9.25 6.30
N ASN A 138 6.40 10.32 7.06
CA ASN A 138 6.89 11.62 6.56
C ASN A 138 8.35 11.51 6.10
N VAL A 139 9.19 10.84 6.87
CA VAL A 139 10.62 10.61 6.60
C VAL A 139 10.93 9.12 6.51
N ASP A 140 11.94 8.72 5.75
CA ASP A 140 12.38 7.31 5.73
C ASP A 140 13.25 6.98 6.95
N ARG A 141 13.14 5.76 7.49
CA ARG A 141 13.96 5.28 8.61
C ARG A 141 15.47 5.42 8.40
N SER A 142 15.93 5.47 7.14
CA SER A 142 17.34 5.63 6.85
C SER A 142 17.91 6.99 7.22
N CYS A 143 17.08 8.00 7.50
CA CYS A 143 17.54 9.27 8.07
C CYS A 143 18.24 9.10 9.44
N ARG A 144 18.04 7.96 10.13
CA ARG A 144 18.79 7.61 11.35
C ARG A 144 20.13 6.93 11.09
N GLU A 145 20.38 6.44 9.89
CA GLU A 145 21.62 5.72 9.60
C GLU A 145 22.76 6.76 9.64
N ALA A 146 23.86 6.47 10.34
CA ALA A 146 24.94 7.44 10.57
C ALA A 146 25.53 8.01 9.28
N HIS A 147 25.56 7.20 8.21
CA HIS A 147 25.99 7.61 6.87
C HIS A 147 25.10 8.72 6.26
N PHE A 148 23.86 8.86 6.73
CA PHE A 148 22.91 9.90 6.29
C PHE A 148 22.70 10.98 7.38
N GLY A 149 23.65 11.13 8.31
CA GLY A 149 23.66 12.18 9.32
C GLY A 149 23.18 11.74 10.71
N GLY A 150 22.53 10.58 10.83
CA GLY A 150 22.13 10.01 12.13
C GLY A 150 21.00 10.75 12.85
N ASP A 151 20.47 11.83 12.28
CA ASP A 151 19.40 12.65 12.85
C ASP A 151 18.30 12.92 11.80
N PRO A 152 17.09 12.37 11.98
CA PRO A 152 15.97 12.58 11.06
C PRO A 152 15.36 13.98 11.11
N SER A 153 15.71 14.82 12.09
CA SER A 153 15.10 16.13 12.32
C SER A 153 15.25 17.06 11.11
N ARG A 154 16.41 17.05 10.45
CA ARG A 154 16.64 17.84 9.23
C ARG A 154 15.72 17.43 8.09
N ALA A 155 15.58 16.13 7.85
CA ALA A 155 14.69 15.61 6.81
C ALA A 155 13.22 15.97 7.13
N LEU A 156 12.83 15.88 8.40
CA LEU A 156 11.49 16.26 8.84
C LEU A 156 11.25 17.77 8.63
N SER A 157 12.20 18.63 8.96
CA SER A 157 12.08 20.07 8.70
C SER A 157 11.87 20.38 7.22
N GLU A 158 12.57 19.70 6.30
CA GLU A 158 12.37 19.88 4.86
C GLU A 158 10.97 19.45 4.40
N VAL A 159 10.42 18.37 4.98
CA VAL A 159 9.04 17.95 4.74
C VAL A 159 8.05 18.99 5.27
N LEU A 160 8.24 19.49 6.48
CA LEU A 160 7.37 20.49 7.11
C LEU A 160 7.32 21.81 6.33
N LEU A 161 8.47 22.28 5.81
CA LEU A 161 8.52 23.43 4.90
C LEU A 161 7.69 23.21 3.63
N GLY A 162 7.56 21.95 3.18
CA GLY A 162 6.70 21.58 2.06
C GLY A 162 5.20 21.78 2.31
N PHE A 163 4.78 22.11 3.53
CA PHE A 163 3.39 22.44 3.89
C PHE A 163 3.18 23.92 4.26
N GLU A 164 4.17 24.79 4.05
CA GLU A 164 4.07 26.22 4.38
C GLU A 164 2.81 26.87 3.75
N GLY A 165 2.04 27.63 4.53
CA GLY A 165 0.80 28.25 4.06
C GLY A 165 -0.41 27.31 3.94
N LEU A 166 -0.26 26.06 4.36
CA LEU A 166 -1.35 25.09 4.50
C LEU A 166 -1.60 24.79 5.99
N ARG A 167 -2.67 24.03 6.27
CA ARG A 167 -3.00 23.53 7.61
C ARG A 167 -2.87 22.00 7.63
N PRO A 168 -1.65 21.45 7.82
CA PRO A 168 -1.44 20.02 7.84
C PRO A 168 -1.87 19.40 9.19
N HIS A 169 -2.43 18.20 9.11
CA HIS A 169 -2.77 17.31 10.20
C HIS A 169 -2.00 16.00 10.00
N PHE A 170 -1.17 15.64 10.95
CA PHE A 170 -0.27 14.51 10.80
C PHE A 170 -0.82 13.27 11.50
N VAL A 171 -0.82 12.17 10.77
CA VAL A 171 -0.91 10.81 11.29
C VAL A 171 0.51 10.28 11.45
N LEU A 172 0.77 9.42 12.46
CA LEU A 172 2.09 8.84 12.66
C LEU A 172 2.21 7.48 11.96
N GLY A 173 3.23 7.33 11.11
CA GLY A 173 3.57 6.07 10.45
C GLY A 173 4.71 5.29 11.12
N ASN A 174 4.96 4.04 10.70
CA ASN A 174 6.03 3.23 11.28
C ASN A 174 7.41 3.85 11.04
N HIS A 175 7.64 4.46 9.87
CA HIS A 175 8.90 5.13 9.62
C HIS A 175 9.08 6.37 10.50
N ASP A 176 8.00 7.08 10.85
CA ASP A 176 8.09 8.20 11.78
C ASP A 176 8.49 7.72 13.18
N VAL A 177 7.73 6.76 13.75
CA VAL A 177 8.04 6.27 15.11
C VAL A 177 9.35 5.50 15.17
N GLU A 178 9.75 4.81 14.09
CA GLU A 178 11.05 4.15 13.99
C GLU A 178 12.21 5.15 13.89
N SER A 179 12.00 6.27 13.18
CA SER A 179 13.00 7.32 12.99
C SER A 179 13.32 8.04 14.31
N PHE A 180 12.35 8.13 15.22
CA PHE A 180 12.48 8.85 16.48
C PHE A 180 12.44 7.92 17.72
N ILE A 181 12.87 6.65 17.59
CA ILE A 181 12.97 5.71 18.72
C ILE A 181 13.94 6.25 19.77
N GLY A 182 13.49 6.32 21.02
CA GLY A 182 14.31 6.67 22.19
C GLY A 182 14.00 8.08 22.71
N PRO A 183 14.78 9.12 22.35
CA PRO A 183 14.67 10.50 22.87
C PRO A 183 13.37 11.25 22.49
N SER A 184 12.34 10.47 22.15
CA SER A 184 10.98 10.53 22.66
C SER A 184 10.03 10.80 21.52
N ARG A 185 9.06 9.90 21.32
CA ARG A 185 7.81 10.19 20.60
C ARG A 185 7.30 11.63 20.89
N PRO A 186 7.42 12.17 22.13
CA PRO A 186 7.25 13.59 22.42
C PRO A 186 8.07 14.59 21.57
N HIS A 187 9.32 14.33 21.22
CA HIS A 187 10.10 15.18 20.30
C HIS A 187 9.48 15.20 18.89
N LEU A 188 9.11 14.03 18.36
CA LEU A 188 8.39 13.95 17.08
C LEU A 188 7.07 14.73 17.16
N LEU A 189 6.28 14.54 18.21
CA LEU A 189 5.03 15.28 18.41
C LEU A 189 5.26 16.79 18.45
N ARG A 190 6.26 17.26 19.20
CA ARG A 190 6.64 18.69 19.24
C ARG A 190 7.04 19.21 17.87
N ALA A 191 7.85 18.47 17.12
CA ALA A 191 8.26 18.86 15.77
C ALA A 191 7.06 18.96 14.80
N LEU A 192 6.07 18.09 14.97
CA LEU A 192 4.82 18.11 14.20
C LEU A 192 3.77 19.10 14.73
N GLY A 193 4.04 19.78 15.87
CA GLY A 193 3.08 20.67 16.52
C GLY A 193 1.87 19.95 17.14
N LEU A 194 2.03 18.68 17.52
CA LEU A 194 0.97 17.84 18.09
C LEU A 194 1.08 17.75 19.61
N GLU A 195 -0.06 17.86 20.30
CA GLU A 195 -0.16 17.58 21.74
C GLU A 195 -0.32 16.08 22.03
N SER A 196 -0.97 15.36 21.12
CA SER A 196 -1.29 13.93 21.24
C SER A 196 -1.08 13.23 19.90
N PRO A 197 -0.66 11.95 19.86
CA PRO A 197 -0.51 11.20 18.62
C PRO A 197 -1.86 10.81 17.99
N HIS A 198 -2.95 10.83 18.75
CA HIS A 198 -4.33 10.67 18.28
C HIS A 198 -5.19 11.82 18.80
N TYR A 199 -6.09 12.33 17.96
CA TYR A 199 -6.90 13.50 18.28
C TYR A 199 -8.12 13.58 17.36
N ALA A 200 -9.09 14.42 17.73
CA ALA A 200 -10.25 14.71 16.92
C ALA A 200 -10.47 16.22 16.82
N PHE A 201 -11.01 16.69 15.70
CA PHE A 201 -11.35 18.09 15.49
C PHE A 201 -12.53 18.24 14.54
N ARG A 202 -13.18 19.41 14.58
CA ARG A 202 -14.37 19.72 13.76
C ARG A 202 -14.04 20.85 12.78
N PRO A 203 -13.73 20.54 11.52
CA PRO A 203 -13.38 21.57 10.52
C PRO A 203 -14.60 22.40 10.08
N ALA A 204 -15.82 21.87 10.28
CA ALA A 204 -17.08 22.55 9.99
C ALA A 204 -18.22 21.97 10.85
N PRO A 205 -19.35 22.68 11.01
CA PRO A 205 -20.51 22.16 11.71
C PRO A 205 -20.98 20.81 11.15
N GLY A 206 -21.21 19.84 12.04
CA GLY A 206 -21.69 18.51 11.65
C GLY A 206 -20.65 17.59 11.00
N LEU A 207 -19.36 17.96 11.00
CA LEU A 207 -18.26 17.13 10.52
C LEU A 207 -17.18 17.00 11.61
N LYS A 208 -16.81 15.77 11.96
CA LYS A 208 -15.68 15.46 12.84
C LYS A 208 -14.64 14.65 12.07
N LEU A 209 -13.39 15.06 12.18
CA LEU A 209 -12.22 14.35 11.67
C LEU A 209 -11.49 13.72 12.85
N ILE A 210 -11.17 12.43 12.77
CA ILE A 210 -10.49 11.67 13.82
C ILE A 210 -9.18 11.13 13.27
N VAL A 211 -8.07 11.43 13.95
CA VAL A 211 -6.73 10.90 13.65
C VAL A 211 -6.37 9.85 14.70
N LEU A 212 -6.04 8.65 14.23
CA LEU A 212 -5.66 7.51 15.06
C LEU A 212 -4.15 7.30 15.06
N ASP A 213 -3.67 6.72 16.17
CA ASP A 213 -2.32 6.26 16.37
C ASP A 213 -2.30 4.72 16.40
N THR A 214 -2.02 4.11 15.24
CA THR A 214 -1.89 2.66 15.08
C THR A 214 -0.56 2.10 15.62
N TYR A 215 0.21 2.92 16.33
CA TYR A 215 1.48 2.56 16.95
C TYR A 215 1.48 2.81 18.46
N GLU A 216 0.31 2.92 19.11
CA GLU A 216 0.24 2.98 20.57
C GLU A 216 0.74 1.67 21.20
N VAL A 217 0.26 0.52 20.71
CA VAL A 217 0.80 -0.81 21.04
C VAL A 217 1.60 -1.31 19.84
N SER A 218 2.92 -1.18 19.88
CA SER A 218 3.81 -1.62 18.80
C SER A 218 5.20 -1.97 19.32
N THR A 219 6.04 -2.57 18.47
CA THR A 219 7.45 -2.81 18.79
C THR A 219 8.28 -1.52 18.96
N TYR A 220 7.70 -0.37 18.62
CA TYR A 220 8.30 0.95 18.77
C TYR A 220 7.84 1.67 20.05
N SER A 221 6.88 1.10 20.76
CA SER A 221 6.35 1.64 22.01
C SER A 221 7.30 1.35 23.17
N ALA A 222 7.34 2.26 24.15
CA ALA A 222 8.13 2.12 25.38
C ALA A 222 7.27 1.63 26.55
N GLY A 223 7.93 1.11 27.60
CA GLY A 223 7.28 0.68 28.84
C GLY A 223 6.20 -0.39 28.62
N ALA A 224 5.13 -0.31 29.40
CA ALA A 224 4.05 -1.30 29.41
C ALA A 224 3.44 -1.57 28.02
N ARG A 225 3.36 -0.55 27.15
CA ARG A 225 2.84 -0.70 25.78
C ARG A 225 3.79 -1.49 24.87
N GLY A 226 5.10 -1.30 25.02
CA GLY A 226 6.11 -2.10 24.31
C GLY A 226 6.14 -3.54 24.81
N GLU A 227 6.02 -3.75 26.12
CA GLU A 227 5.93 -5.08 26.74
C GLU A 227 4.68 -5.82 26.27
N GLU A 228 3.53 -5.14 26.23
CA GLU A 228 2.28 -5.66 25.67
C GLU A 228 2.47 -6.12 24.21
N ALA A 229 3.11 -5.27 23.40
CA ALA A 229 3.37 -5.57 21.99
C ALA A 229 4.26 -6.81 21.82
N MET A 230 5.35 -6.90 22.61
CA MET A 230 6.24 -8.07 22.58
C MET A 230 5.54 -9.34 23.06
N ALA A 231 4.63 -9.25 24.04
CA ALA A 231 3.83 -10.38 24.50
C ALA A 231 2.84 -10.85 23.42
N VAL A 232 2.18 -9.94 22.69
CA VAL A 232 1.32 -10.27 21.55
C VAL A 232 2.13 -11.01 20.47
N LEU A 233 3.29 -10.47 20.09
CA LEU A 233 4.14 -11.10 19.08
C LEU A 233 4.67 -12.46 19.53
N GLY A 234 5.10 -12.61 20.79
CA GLY A 234 5.57 -13.87 21.34
C GLY A 234 4.50 -14.97 21.29
N ARG A 235 3.24 -14.65 21.64
CA ARG A 235 2.11 -15.58 21.53
C ARG A 235 1.79 -15.94 20.08
N LYS A 236 1.86 -14.98 19.17
CA LYS A 236 1.46 -15.19 17.76
C LYS A 236 2.53 -15.89 16.93
N ARG A 237 3.81 -15.63 17.20
CA ARG A 237 4.93 -16.14 16.38
C ARG A 237 5.57 -17.40 16.91
N GLU A 238 5.27 -17.79 18.15
CA GLU A 238 5.98 -18.88 18.85
C GLU A 238 7.51 -18.66 18.89
N THR A 239 7.95 -17.40 18.75
CA THR A 239 9.36 -17.00 18.79
C THR A 239 9.61 -16.08 19.98
N SER A 240 10.59 -16.43 20.80
CA SER A 240 11.09 -15.61 21.92
C SER A 240 12.18 -14.61 21.49
N GLY A 241 12.58 -14.60 20.22
CA GLY A 241 13.67 -13.75 19.68
C GLY A 241 13.20 -12.57 18.84
N THR A 242 14.05 -11.53 18.75
CA THR A 242 13.84 -10.31 17.95
C THR A 242 14.28 -10.44 16.49
N ALA A 243 14.77 -11.61 16.07
CA ALA A 243 15.32 -11.82 14.74
C ALA A 243 14.23 -11.68 13.65
N ALA A 244 14.35 -10.62 12.84
CA ALA A 244 13.50 -10.27 11.69
C ALA A 244 11.98 -10.21 11.97
N LEU A 245 11.56 -9.38 12.94
CA LEU A 245 10.15 -9.05 13.16
C LEU A 245 9.50 -8.24 12.02
N LYS A 246 10.30 -7.69 11.10
CA LYS A 246 9.81 -6.98 9.90
C LYS A 246 9.43 -8.00 8.83
N GLY A 247 8.14 -8.08 8.51
CA GLY A 247 7.59 -9.11 7.61
C GLY A 247 6.90 -10.25 8.39
N PRO A 248 6.18 -11.16 7.71
CA PRO A 248 5.24 -12.07 8.36
C PRO A 248 5.91 -13.30 9.02
N GLY A 249 7.19 -13.56 8.76
CA GLY A 249 7.81 -14.82 9.19
C GLY A 249 7.10 -16.04 8.60
N ASN A 250 6.78 -17.02 9.45
CA ASN A 250 6.01 -18.22 9.11
C ASN A 250 4.48 -18.02 9.18
N LEU A 251 4.00 -16.85 9.59
CA LEU A 251 2.57 -16.57 9.75
C LEU A 251 1.82 -16.61 8.42
N ARG A 252 0.56 -17.03 8.45
CA ARG A 252 -0.30 -17.19 7.27
C ARG A 252 -1.64 -16.48 7.47
N GLY A 253 -2.37 -16.26 6.38
CA GLY A 253 -3.69 -15.63 6.42
C GLY A 253 -3.67 -14.26 7.11
N LEU A 254 -4.67 -14.01 7.96
CA LEU A 254 -4.78 -12.76 8.72
C LEU A 254 -3.68 -12.57 9.76
N ASP A 255 -3.05 -13.65 10.25
CA ASP A 255 -2.00 -13.52 11.28
C ASP A 255 -0.71 -12.89 10.73
N ARG A 256 -0.52 -12.82 9.41
CA ARG A 256 0.62 -12.10 8.78
C ARG A 256 0.77 -10.65 9.26
N ARG A 257 -0.32 -10.03 9.72
CA ARG A 257 -0.34 -8.67 10.27
C ARG A 257 0.51 -8.50 11.54
N PHE A 258 0.74 -9.57 12.30
CA PHE A 258 1.52 -9.54 13.54
C PHE A 258 3.01 -9.45 13.25
N ASN A 259 3.47 -8.25 12.89
CA ASN A 259 4.83 -7.93 12.52
C ASN A 259 5.19 -6.50 12.94
N ALA A 260 6.47 -6.17 13.00
CA ALA A 260 6.99 -4.89 13.48
C ALA A 260 6.72 -3.69 12.55
N LEU A 261 6.13 -3.88 11.36
CA LEU A 261 5.74 -2.77 10.48
C LEU A 261 4.37 -2.19 10.90
N GLY A 262 3.55 -2.99 11.58
CA GLY A 262 2.25 -2.60 12.12
C GLY A 262 2.26 -2.44 13.64
N GLY A 263 1.06 -2.27 14.19
CA GLY A 263 0.79 -2.15 15.61
C GLY A 263 -0.72 -2.21 15.86
N ALA A 264 -1.14 -1.77 17.04
CA ALA A 264 -2.54 -1.67 17.47
C ALA A 264 -2.80 -0.32 18.15
N LEU A 265 -4.08 0.05 18.24
CA LEU A 265 -4.55 1.17 19.06
C LEU A 265 -4.40 0.85 20.56
N GLY A 266 -4.68 -0.41 20.93
CA GLY A 266 -4.74 -0.83 22.33
C GLY A 266 -5.99 -0.31 23.05
N GLY A 267 -6.24 -0.83 24.25
CA GLY A 267 -7.52 -0.63 24.95
C GLY A 267 -7.90 0.84 25.21
N ASN A 268 -6.93 1.68 25.63
CA ASN A 268 -7.24 3.06 26.02
C ASN A 268 -7.70 3.91 24.81
N GLN A 269 -7.03 3.77 23.67
CA GLN A 269 -7.38 4.51 22.46
C GLN A 269 -8.62 3.94 21.78
N THR A 270 -8.83 2.62 21.82
CA THR A 270 -10.08 2.01 21.36
C THR A 270 -11.28 2.50 22.18
N ASP A 271 -11.13 2.62 23.50
CA ASP A 271 -12.17 3.18 24.38
C ASP A 271 -12.39 4.67 24.12
N TRP A 272 -11.34 5.43 23.86
CA TRP A 272 -11.43 6.84 23.45
C TRP A 272 -12.18 6.98 22.12
N LEU A 273 -11.80 6.21 21.10
CA LEU A 273 -12.47 6.19 19.80
C LEU A 273 -13.96 5.86 19.96
N ARG A 274 -14.30 4.87 20.79
CA ARG A 274 -15.70 4.53 21.08
C ARG A 274 -16.46 5.73 21.64
N ARG A 275 -15.88 6.48 22.59
CA ARG A 275 -16.52 7.69 23.14
C ARG A 275 -16.70 8.78 22.08
N GLU A 276 -15.69 9.02 21.23
CA GLU A 276 -15.76 10.01 20.15
C GLU A 276 -16.88 9.70 19.15
N LEU A 277 -17.05 8.42 18.80
CA LEU A 277 -18.09 7.97 17.86
C LEU A 277 -19.48 7.99 18.50
N GLN A 278 -19.61 7.55 19.76
CA GLN A 278 -20.86 7.66 20.52
C GLN A 278 -21.33 9.12 20.67
N GLU A 279 -20.39 10.05 20.92
CA GLU A 279 -20.70 11.47 20.94
C GLU A 279 -21.20 11.95 19.56
N SER A 280 -20.49 11.56 18.49
CA SER A 280 -20.81 11.97 17.12
C SER A 280 -22.18 11.46 16.67
N ASP A 281 -22.55 10.23 17.04
CA ASP A 281 -23.89 9.70 16.79
C ASP A 281 -24.98 10.51 17.49
N ARG A 282 -24.78 10.88 18.76
CA ARG A 282 -25.74 11.72 19.52
C ARG A 282 -25.89 13.11 18.92
N LEU A 283 -24.79 13.68 18.43
CA LEU A 283 -24.76 15.01 17.82
C LEU A 283 -25.16 15.01 16.33
N GLY A 284 -25.37 13.84 15.72
CA GLY A 284 -25.70 13.72 14.30
C GLY A 284 -24.57 14.12 13.36
N GLU A 285 -23.31 14.02 13.81
CA GLU A 285 -22.13 14.38 13.02
C GLU A 285 -21.80 13.32 11.97
N ARG A 286 -21.12 13.73 10.91
CA ARG A 286 -20.44 12.84 9.98
C ARG A 286 -18.99 12.71 10.41
N VAL A 287 -18.48 11.48 10.49
CA VAL A 287 -17.10 11.21 10.92
C VAL A 287 -16.28 10.67 9.77
N VAL A 288 -15.07 11.23 9.60
CA VAL A 288 -14.02 10.66 8.76
C VAL A 288 -12.84 10.32 9.65
N VAL A 289 -12.35 9.08 9.54
CA VAL A 289 -11.27 8.55 10.36
C VAL A 289 -10.01 8.40 9.51
N PHE A 290 -8.86 8.74 10.08
CA PHE A 290 -7.55 8.66 9.46
C PHE A 290 -6.63 7.81 10.32
N SER A 291 -5.93 6.87 9.69
CA SER A 291 -4.86 6.09 10.31
C SER A 291 -3.68 5.98 9.36
N HIS A 292 -2.54 5.51 9.84
CA HIS A 292 -1.48 5.10 8.92
C HIS A 292 -1.74 3.67 8.46
N VAL A 293 -2.01 2.75 9.39
CA VAL A 293 -2.21 1.32 9.10
C VAL A 293 -3.69 1.03 8.79
N PRO A 294 -4.02 0.38 7.65
CA PRO A 294 -5.40 0.03 7.29
C PRO A 294 -6.01 -1.04 8.20
N VAL A 295 -7.33 -1.03 8.33
CA VAL A 295 -8.09 -2.01 9.16
C VAL A 295 -8.99 -2.95 8.33
N SER A 296 -9.30 -2.61 7.08
CA SER A 296 -10.13 -3.46 6.23
C SER A 296 -9.28 -4.37 5.33
N PRO A 297 -9.36 -5.71 5.47
CA PRO A 297 -8.67 -6.65 4.57
C PRO A 297 -9.08 -6.52 3.09
N ARG A 298 -10.21 -5.85 2.81
CA ARG A 298 -10.73 -5.65 1.46
C ARG A 298 -10.22 -4.36 0.81
N ALA A 299 -9.63 -3.46 1.59
CA ALA A 299 -9.10 -2.17 1.13
C ALA A 299 -7.57 -2.16 1.03
N VAL A 300 -6.92 -3.32 1.07
CA VAL A 300 -5.47 -3.47 0.89
C VAL A 300 -5.18 -4.15 -0.45
N SER A 301 -4.07 -3.79 -1.08
CA SER A 301 -3.59 -4.37 -2.32
C SER A 301 -3.26 -5.86 -2.16
N LEU A 302 -3.26 -6.61 -3.26
CA LEU A 302 -2.79 -8.00 -3.25
C LEU A 302 -1.32 -8.12 -2.82
N ARG A 303 -0.53 -7.07 -3.09
CA ARG A 303 0.91 -7.05 -2.81
C ARG A 303 1.19 -7.00 -1.31
N CYS A 304 0.53 -6.10 -0.60
CA CYS A 304 0.68 -6.08 0.85
C CYS A 304 -0.21 -7.14 1.52
N GLY A 305 -1.47 -7.19 1.10
CA GLY A 305 -2.49 -8.06 1.66
C GLY A 305 -2.58 -7.87 3.18
N THR A 306 -2.74 -8.99 3.88
CA THR A 306 -2.90 -8.99 5.34
C THR A 306 -1.67 -8.53 6.12
N LEU A 307 -0.50 -8.37 5.47
CA LEU A 307 0.71 -7.87 6.13
C LEU A 307 0.55 -6.43 6.63
N CYS A 308 -0.22 -5.61 5.90
CA CYS A 308 -0.41 -4.18 6.15
C CYS A 308 -1.54 -3.89 7.16
N LEU A 309 -2.20 -4.90 7.74
CA LEU A 309 -3.35 -4.63 8.61
C LEU A 309 -2.91 -4.28 10.05
N SER A 310 -3.73 -3.47 10.73
CA SER A 310 -3.60 -3.26 12.18
C SER A 310 -3.72 -4.59 12.92
N TRP A 311 -3.01 -4.77 14.03
CA TRP A 311 -3.04 -6.03 14.80
C TRP A 311 -4.45 -6.31 15.35
N ASP A 312 -5.16 -5.27 15.73
CA ASP A 312 -6.54 -5.21 16.24
C ASP A 312 -7.55 -4.79 15.15
N HIS A 313 -7.24 -5.02 13.87
CA HIS A 313 -8.07 -4.55 12.76
C HIS A 313 -9.54 -4.96 12.83
N ASP A 314 -9.83 -6.15 13.36
CA ASP A 314 -11.16 -6.71 13.49
C ASP A 314 -11.99 -5.98 14.56
N GLU A 315 -11.37 -5.68 15.70
CA GLU A 315 -11.98 -4.87 16.76
C GLU A 315 -12.26 -3.44 16.26
N VAL A 316 -11.26 -2.79 15.65
CA VAL A 316 -11.42 -1.41 15.16
C VAL A 316 -12.47 -1.35 14.04
N LEU A 317 -12.43 -2.29 13.08
CA LEU A 317 -13.40 -2.33 11.99
C LEU A 317 -14.82 -2.64 12.51
N GLY A 318 -14.95 -3.50 13.52
CA GLY A 318 -16.22 -3.77 14.21
C GLY A 318 -16.79 -2.50 14.84
N LEU A 319 -15.98 -1.80 15.64
CA LEU A 319 -16.36 -0.54 16.27
C LEU A 319 -16.81 0.51 15.23
N LEU A 320 -16.07 0.68 14.13
CA LEU A 320 -16.45 1.63 13.08
C LEU A 320 -17.81 1.30 12.44
N ARG A 321 -18.15 0.01 12.29
CA ARG A 321 -19.43 -0.46 11.71
C ARG A 321 -20.62 -0.30 12.64
N GLU A 322 -20.40 -0.27 13.95
CA GLU A 322 -21.45 -0.05 14.95
C GLU A 322 -21.99 1.39 14.92
N HIS A 323 -21.21 2.33 14.36
CA HIS A 323 -21.49 3.75 14.43
C HIS A 323 -21.93 4.34 13.09
N GLY A 324 -23.20 4.79 13.06
CA GLY A 324 -23.84 5.37 11.87
C GLY A 324 -23.24 6.71 11.42
N CYS A 325 -22.49 7.39 12.28
CA CYS A 325 -21.79 8.63 11.96
C CYS A 325 -20.58 8.44 11.02
N VAL A 326 -19.92 7.27 11.01
CA VAL A 326 -18.69 7.05 10.22
C VAL A 326 -19.00 6.96 8.73
N LYS A 327 -18.33 7.78 7.92
CA LYS A 327 -18.54 7.88 6.45
C LYS A 327 -17.35 7.43 5.63
N ALA A 328 -16.14 7.56 6.16
CA ALA A 328 -14.93 7.13 5.46
C ALA A 328 -13.80 6.83 6.45
N PHE A 329 -12.91 5.95 6.02
CA PHE A 329 -11.66 5.62 6.69
C PHE A 329 -10.52 5.70 5.66
N PHE A 330 -9.51 6.53 5.92
CA PHE A 330 -8.36 6.69 5.05
C PHE A 330 -7.10 6.18 5.74
N ALA A 331 -6.28 5.44 5.00
CA ALA A 331 -5.02 4.89 5.48
C ALA A 331 -3.91 5.05 4.44
N GLY A 332 -2.66 5.09 4.92
CA GLY A 332 -1.44 4.96 4.13
C GLY A 332 -0.91 3.52 4.20
N HIS A 333 0.40 3.38 4.39
CA HIS A 333 1.14 2.14 4.69
C HIS A 333 1.20 1.11 3.54
N ASP A 334 0.07 0.81 2.91
CA ASP A 334 0.04 0.07 1.65
C ASP A 334 0.31 1.02 0.47
N HIS A 335 1.57 1.10 0.05
CA HIS A 335 1.98 2.01 -1.02
C HIS A 335 1.35 1.70 -2.39
N ALA A 336 0.77 0.51 -2.58
CA ALA A 336 0.03 0.19 -3.80
C ALA A 336 -1.43 0.66 -3.73
N GLY A 337 -1.93 0.95 -2.53
CA GLY A 337 -3.27 1.40 -2.24
C GLY A 337 -4.33 0.32 -2.38
N GLY A 338 -5.53 0.66 -1.93
CA GLY A 338 -6.72 -0.14 -2.10
C GLY A 338 -7.97 0.65 -1.73
N TYR A 339 -9.12 0.14 -2.14
CA TYR A 339 -10.41 0.77 -1.89
C TYR A 339 -11.47 -0.30 -1.66
N HIS A 340 -12.32 -0.07 -0.67
CA HIS A 340 -13.50 -0.87 -0.44
C HIS A 340 -14.63 0.00 0.06
N ALA A 341 -15.81 -0.15 -0.54
CA ALA A 341 -17.05 0.37 0.00
C ALA A 341 -17.86 -0.79 0.57
N GLU A 342 -18.42 -0.60 1.76
CA GLU A 342 -19.36 -1.54 2.35
C GLU A 342 -20.77 -1.15 1.94
N ASP A 343 -21.57 -2.13 1.48
CA ASP A 343 -22.97 -1.93 1.08
C ASP A 343 -23.91 -1.65 2.28
N LEU A 344 -23.36 -1.42 3.48
CA LEU A 344 -24.09 -1.12 4.72
C LEU A 344 -24.95 0.15 4.64
N TRP A 345 -24.86 0.93 3.54
CA TRP A 345 -25.53 2.22 3.34
C TRP A 345 -26.71 2.20 2.34
N GLY A 346 -27.34 1.05 2.10
CA GLY A 346 -28.66 0.98 1.45
C GLY A 346 -29.81 1.45 2.36
N PRO A 347 -31.06 1.52 1.87
CA PRO A 347 -31.80 2.66 1.30
C PRO A 347 -31.94 3.96 2.13
N ARG A 348 -31.36 4.07 3.33
CA ARG A 348 -31.63 5.22 4.23
C ARG A 348 -31.09 6.58 3.76
N LEU A 349 -30.17 6.60 2.79
CA LEU A 349 -29.69 7.84 2.16
C LEU A 349 -30.48 8.24 0.90
N ARG A 350 -31.35 7.38 0.35
CA ARG A 350 -32.21 7.74 -0.81
C ARG A 350 -33.46 8.52 -0.41
N THR A 351 -33.85 8.50 0.87
CA THR A 351 -35.06 9.16 1.36
C THR A 351 -34.82 10.58 1.90
N GLY A 352 -33.57 11.06 1.89
CA GLY A 352 -33.22 12.42 2.33
C GLY A 352 -33.25 13.49 1.24
N ALA A 353 -33.46 13.10 -0.02
CA ALA A 353 -33.36 13.99 -1.18
C ALA A 353 -34.71 14.30 -1.86
N THR A 354 -35.86 13.88 -1.31
CA THR A 354 -37.18 14.03 -1.97
C THR A 354 -38.31 14.60 -1.11
N VAL A 355 -38.03 15.24 0.04
CA VAL A 355 -39.07 15.98 0.79
C VAL A 355 -38.60 17.38 1.15
N ALA A 356 -38.33 18.19 0.13
CA ALA A 356 -38.23 19.64 0.25
C ALA A 356 -38.77 20.25 -1.05
N GLY A 357 -40.06 20.13 -1.28
CA GLY A 357 -40.62 20.54 -2.56
C GLY A 357 -42.12 20.39 -2.76
N GLU A 358 -42.96 20.60 -1.74
CA GLU A 358 -44.37 20.93 -2.00
C GLU A 358 -44.75 22.22 -1.30
N ARG A 359 -45.19 23.16 -2.14
CA ARG A 359 -45.42 24.56 -1.89
C ARG A 359 -46.76 24.74 -1.19
N ARG A 360 -46.80 25.75 -0.31
CA ARG A 360 -48.02 26.51 -0.02
C ARG A 360 -48.68 26.95 -1.32
N ILE A 361 -49.95 26.62 -1.49
CA ILE A 361 -50.99 27.52 -2.00
C ILE A 361 -52.12 27.47 -0.98
#